data_AF-A0A673MS41-F1
#
_entry.id   AF-A0A673MS41-F1
#
_cell.length_a   1.000
_cell.length_b   1.000
_cell.length_c   1.000
_cell.angle_alpha   90.00
_cell.angle_beta   90.00
_cell.angle_gamma   90.00
#
_symmetry.space_group_name_H-M   'P 1'
#
loop_
_entity.id
_entity.type
_entity.pdbx_description
1 polymer ?
#
loop_
_entity_poly.entity_id
_entity_poly.type
_entity_poly.pdbx_seq_one_letter_code
_entity_poly.pdbx_strand_id
1 'polypeptide(L)'
;MLNHSRLSLRHAVCIFYLVLRALDTVEDDMSIPLEKKVPLLQDFHTFLYQPEWSFAESREKDRQVLEDFPTVTVEISFFFDVNQLELVEPHVSSFCCLLLL
;
A
#
# COMPACT_ATOMS: atom_id res chain seq x y z
N MET A 1 20.92 -19.72 17.40
CA MET A 1 20.10 -19.96 16.18
C MET A 1 18.75 -20.51 16.63
N LEU A 2 17.64 -19.91 16.19
CA LEU A 2 16.21 -20.19 16.47
C LEU A 2 15.49 -19.03 17.17
N ASN A 3 15.19 -17.96 16.42
CA ASN A 3 14.05 -17.05 16.70
C ASN A 3 13.78 -16.00 15.59
N HIS A 4 14.48 -16.04 14.44
CA HIS A 4 14.33 -15.00 13.42
C HIS A 4 13.15 -15.23 12.45
N SER A 5 12.64 -16.46 12.31
CA SER A 5 11.67 -16.82 11.26
C SER A 5 10.20 -16.49 11.55
N ARG A 6 9.81 -16.19 12.80
CA ARG A 6 8.41 -15.84 13.15
C ARG A 6 8.14 -14.34 13.19
N LEU A 7 9.17 -13.52 13.37
CA LEU A 7 9.06 -12.07 13.32
C LEU A 7 8.97 -11.58 11.88
N SER A 8 9.64 -12.26 10.93
CA SER A 8 9.60 -11.92 9.52
C SER A 8 8.20 -12.06 8.91
N LEU A 9 7.50 -13.19 9.14
CA LEU A 9 6.16 -13.37 8.57
C LEU A 9 5.17 -12.34 9.11
N ARG A 10 5.23 -12.02 10.41
CA ARG A 10 4.32 -11.04 11.03
C ARG A 10 4.56 -9.62 10.49
N HIS A 11 5.81 -9.24 10.28
CA HIS A 11 6.12 -7.95 9.63
C HIS A 11 5.67 -7.93 8.18
N ALA A 12 5.94 -8.99 7.40
CA ALA A 12 5.48 -9.08 6.02
C ALA A 12 3.95 -8.93 5.91
N VAL A 13 3.20 -9.65 6.76
CA VAL A 13 1.73 -9.56 6.82
C VAL A 13 1.26 -8.17 7.27
N CYS A 14 1.95 -7.55 8.24
CA CYS A 14 1.62 -6.20 8.70
C CYS A 14 1.78 -5.17 7.57
N ILE A 15 2.91 -5.20 6.86
CA ILE A 15 3.19 -4.32 5.73
C ILE A 15 2.14 -4.52 4.63
N PHE A 16 1.87 -5.76 4.24
CA PHE A 16 0.85 -6.06 3.24
C PHE A 16 -0.55 -5.56 3.65
N TYR A 17 -0.91 -5.71 4.92
CA TYR A 17 -2.15 -5.20 5.46
C TYR A 17 -2.23 -3.66 5.38
N LEU A 18 -1.14 -2.94 5.70
CA LEU A 18 -1.11 -1.48 5.62
C LEU A 18 -1.23 -0.99 4.17
N VAL A 19 -0.59 -1.67 3.21
CA VAL A 19 -0.71 -1.37 1.79
C VAL A 19 -2.16 -1.55 1.30
N LEU A 20 -2.79 -2.68 1.62
CA LEU A 20 -4.19 -2.91 1.25
C LEU A 20 -5.15 -1.94 1.96
N ARG A 21 -4.88 -1.61 3.23
CA ARG A 21 -5.67 -0.62 3.97
C ARG A 21 -5.61 0.76 3.33
N ALA A 22 -4.45 1.18 2.85
CA ALA A 22 -4.30 2.42 2.12
C ALA A 22 -5.09 2.40 0.79
N LEU A 23 -5.02 1.29 0.04
CA LEU A 23 -5.80 1.12 -1.19
C LEU A 23 -7.31 1.20 -0.92
N ASP A 24 -7.83 0.43 0.05
CA ASP A 24 -9.24 0.46 0.47
C ASP A 24 -9.66 1.89 0.88
N THR A 25 -8.80 2.62 1.59
CA THR A 25 -9.10 4.00 2.02
C THR A 25 -9.28 4.95 0.82
N VAL A 26 -8.53 4.77 -0.28
CA VAL A 26 -8.73 5.56 -1.51
C VAL A 26 -10.00 5.15 -2.24
N GLU A 27 -10.31 3.86 -2.27
CA GLU A 27 -11.48 3.33 -2.97
C GLU A 27 -12.79 3.74 -2.26
N ASP A 28 -12.87 3.53 -0.94
CA ASP A 28 -14.02 3.84 -0.09
C ASP A 28 -14.33 5.36 -0.02
N ASP A 29 -13.33 6.23 -0.23
CA ASP A 29 -13.49 7.67 -0.07
C ASP A 29 -14.32 8.29 -1.20
N MET A 30 -15.62 8.42 -0.98
CA MET A 30 -16.57 9.01 -1.94
C MET A 30 -16.38 10.53 -2.15
N SER A 31 -15.48 11.19 -1.40
CA SER A 31 -15.19 12.61 -1.59
C SER A 31 -14.11 12.88 -2.65
N ILE A 32 -13.32 11.87 -3.02
CA ILE A 32 -12.32 11.97 -4.10
C ILE A 32 -13.03 11.87 -5.46
N PRO A 33 -12.91 12.88 -6.34
CA PRO A 33 -13.50 12.83 -7.68
C PRO A 33 -13.01 11.64 -8.49
N LEU A 34 -13.88 11.02 -9.28
CA LEU A 34 -13.55 9.81 -10.05
C LEU A 34 -12.37 10.01 -11.01
N GLU A 35 -12.27 11.18 -11.63
CA GLU A 35 -11.16 11.56 -12.52
C GLU A 35 -9.79 11.49 -11.84
N LYS A 36 -9.75 11.65 -10.52
CA LYS A 36 -8.54 11.53 -9.70
C LYS A 36 -8.42 10.15 -9.06
N LYS A 37 -9.54 9.56 -8.63
CA LYS A 37 -9.58 8.26 -7.98
C LYS A 37 -9.13 7.13 -8.91
N VAL A 38 -9.62 7.10 -10.14
CA VAL A 38 -9.29 6.04 -11.11
C VAL A 38 -7.78 5.92 -11.36
N PRO A 39 -7.05 7.00 -11.71
CA PRO A 39 -5.60 6.89 -11.87
C PRO A 39 -4.89 6.57 -10.55
N LEU A 40 -5.35 7.10 -9.41
CA LEU A 40 -4.77 6.74 -8.10
C LEU A 40 -4.88 5.24 -7.81
N LEU A 41 -6.00 4.60 -8.11
CA LEU A 41 -6.21 3.17 -7.91
C LEU A 41 -5.43 2.32 -8.93
N GLN A 42 -5.37 2.76 -10.20
CA GLN A 42 -4.62 2.06 -11.25
C GLN A 42 -3.11 2.06 -10.96
N ASP A 43 -2.58 3.23 -10.57
CA ASP A 43 -1.15 3.43 -10.36
C ASP A 43 -0.71 3.13 -8.92
N PHE A 44 -1.62 2.68 -8.04
CA PHE A 44 -1.35 2.52 -6.61
C PHE A 44 -0.12 1.64 -6.32
N HIS A 45 0.03 0.55 -7.09
CA HIS A 45 1.19 -0.35 -7.01
C HIS A 45 2.52 0.39 -7.24
N THR A 46 2.54 1.37 -8.15
CA THR A 46 3.76 2.15 -8.44
C THR A 46 4.21 3.02 -7.26
N PHE A 47 3.30 3.38 -6.35
CA PHE A 47 3.62 4.20 -5.17
C PHE A 47 4.41 3.41 -4.13
N LEU A 48 4.41 2.07 -4.19
CA LEU A 48 5.26 1.21 -3.36
C LEU A 48 6.77 1.41 -3.63
N TYR A 49 7.11 2.03 -4.76
CA TYR A 49 8.49 2.38 -5.12
C TYR A 49 8.81 3.87 -4.92
N GLN A 50 7.86 4.66 -4.44
CA GLN A 50 7.98 6.10 -4.28
C GLN A 50 8.04 6.44 -2.78
N PRO A 51 9.24 6.54 -2.18
CA PRO A 51 9.38 6.69 -0.72
C PRO A 51 8.76 7.97 -0.18
N GLU A 52 8.60 8.99 -1.00
CA GLU A 52 8.03 10.28 -0.60
C GLU A 52 6.54 10.42 -0.93
N TRP A 53 5.92 9.37 -1.50
CA TRP A 53 4.52 9.44 -1.87
C TRP A 53 3.62 9.44 -0.63
N SER A 54 2.71 10.41 -0.56
CA SER A 54 1.66 10.50 0.44
C SER A 54 0.42 11.16 -0.15
N PHE A 55 -0.73 10.96 0.50
CA PHE A 55 -1.99 11.51 0.05
C PHE A 55 -2.82 12.06 1.22
N ALA A 56 -2.92 13.40 1.29
CA ALA A 56 -3.56 14.13 2.39
C ALA A 56 -4.97 14.66 2.08
N GLU A 57 -5.54 14.29 0.93
CA GLU A 57 -6.86 14.79 0.50
C GLU A 57 -8.02 13.87 0.90
N SER A 58 -7.73 12.73 1.52
CA SER A 58 -8.76 11.80 1.96
C SER A 58 -9.51 12.32 3.20
N ARG A 59 -10.82 12.06 3.26
CA ARG A 59 -11.70 12.35 4.40
C ARG A 59 -12.08 11.12 5.20
N GLU A 60 -11.58 9.95 4.81
CA GLU A 60 -11.86 8.69 5.49
C GLU A 60 -11.27 8.64 6.91
N LYS A 61 -11.80 7.70 7.69
CA LYS A 61 -11.36 7.47 9.08
C LYS A 61 -9.89 7.05 9.16
N ASP A 62 -9.44 6.27 8.17
CA ASP A 62 -8.12 5.64 8.15
C ASP A 62 -7.11 6.47 7.32
N ARG A 63 -7.45 7.71 6.91
CA ARG A 63 -6.62 8.59 6.05
C ARG A 63 -5.17 8.76 6.51
N GLN A 64 -4.89 8.57 7.80
CA GLN A 64 -3.52 8.63 8.32
C GLN A 64 -2.60 7.62 7.63
N VAL A 65 -3.10 6.45 7.21
CA VAL A 65 -2.29 5.47 6.46
C VAL A 65 -1.80 6.02 5.12
N LEU A 66 -2.55 6.95 4.52
CA LEU A 66 -2.22 7.62 3.27
C LEU A 66 -1.29 8.82 3.47
N GLU A 67 -1.49 9.56 4.56
CA GLU A 67 -0.63 10.68 4.95
C GLU A 67 0.78 10.20 5.36
N ASP A 68 0.84 9.14 6.17
CA ASP A 68 2.08 8.54 6.66
C ASP A 68 2.59 7.37 5.79
N PHE A 69 2.06 7.22 4.56
CA PHE A 69 2.45 6.16 3.62
C PHE A 69 3.98 6.07 3.37
N PRO A 70 4.76 7.18 3.36
CA PRO A 70 6.23 7.11 3.29
C PRO A 70 6.87 6.16 4.29
N THR A 71 6.30 6.06 5.50
CA THR A 71 6.77 5.14 6.54
C THR A 71 6.60 3.68 6.10
N VAL A 72 5.47 3.36 5.47
CA VAL A 72 5.19 2.02 4.93
C VAL A 72 6.20 1.68 3.82
N THR A 73 6.49 2.63 2.93
CA THR A 73 7.43 2.45 1.81
C THR A 73 8.88 2.25 2.28
N VAL A 74 9.29 2.96 3.35
CA VAL A 74 10.61 2.77 3.98
C VAL A 74 10.72 1.38 4.63
N GLU A 75 9.69 0.94 5.36
CA GLU A 75 9.67 -0.40 5.96
C GLU A 75 9.68 -1.50 4.90
N ILE A 76 8.96 -1.31 3.79
CA ILE A 76 9.02 -2.19 2.61
C ILE A 76 10.46 -2.31 2.11
N SER A 77 11.13 -1.18 1.90
CA SER A 77 12.50 -1.13 1.37
C SER A 77 13.55 -1.74 2.31
N PHE A 78 13.33 -1.64 3.62
CA PHE A 78 14.21 -2.24 4.62
C PHE A 78 13.99 -3.75 4.77
N PHE A 79 12.74 -4.19 4.69
CA PHE A 79 12.34 -5.56 4.99
C PHE A 79 12.38 -6.49 3.76
N PHE A 80 12.02 -5.98 2.58
CA PHE A 80 12.08 -6.69 1.32
C PHE A 80 13.31 -6.23 0.55
N ASP A 81 14.25 -7.15 0.33
CA ASP A 81 15.28 -6.96 -0.70
C ASP A 81 14.57 -6.67 -2.04
N VAL A 82 15.14 -5.86 -2.94
CA VAL A 82 14.48 -5.40 -4.19
C VAL A 82 13.89 -6.55 -5.03
N ASN A 83 14.44 -7.75 -4.89
CA ASN A 83 13.99 -8.98 -5.55
C ASN A 83 12.72 -9.61 -4.94
N GLN A 84 12.28 -9.16 -3.77
CA GLN A 84 11.08 -9.67 -3.07
C GLN A 84 9.88 -8.72 -3.23
N LEU A 85 10.09 -7.46 -3.63
CA LEU A 85 9.02 -6.52 -3.95
C LEU A 85 8.18 -6.98 -5.16
N GLU A 86 8.81 -7.64 -6.14
CA GLU A 86 8.13 -8.28 -7.27
C GLU A 86 7.08 -9.32 -6.85
N LEU A 87 7.14 -9.85 -5.61
CA LEU A 87 6.13 -10.77 -5.10
C LEU A 87 4.89 -10.03 -4.54
N VAL A 88 5.03 -8.77 -4.12
CA VAL A 88 3.91 -7.99 -3.55
C VAL A 88 3.09 -7.32 -4.65
N GLU A 89 3.77 -6.78 -5.66
CA GLU A 89 3.21 -6.16 -6.86
C GLU A 89 2.01 -6.90 -7.49
N PRO A 90 2.12 -8.18 -7.89
CA PRO A 90 1.03 -8.87 -8.60
C PRO A 90 -0.21 -9.03 -7.72
N HIS A 91 -0.04 -9.12 -6.40
CA HIS A 91 -1.17 -9.19 -5.48
C HIS A 91 -1.86 -7.82 -5.36
N VAL A 92 -1.11 -6.74 -5.14
CA VAL A 92 -1.67 -5.39 -5.04
C VAL A 92 -2.32 -4.96 -6.37
N SER A 93 -1.65 -5.21 -7.50
CA SER A 93 -2.18 -4.95 -8.84
C SER A 93 -3.45 -5.75 -9.13
N SER A 94 -3.49 -7.04 -8.77
CA SER A 94 -4.71 -7.85 -8.92
C SER A 94 -5.87 -7.34 -8.07
N PHE A 95 -5.60 -6.84 -6.85
CA PHE A 95 -6.61 -6.20 -6.01
C PHE A 95 -7.10 -4.87 -6.63
N CYS A 96 -6.19 -4.05 -7.18
CA CYS A 96 -6.56 -2.82 -7.90
C CYS A 96 -7.49 -3.11 -9.09
N CYS A 97 -7.23 -4.18 -9.85
CA CYS A 97 -8.10 -4.61 -10.95
C CYS A 97 -9.47 -5.11 -10.48
N LEU A 98 -9.55 -5.77 -9.31
CA LEU A 98 -10.82 -6.23 -8.73
C LEU A 98 -11.69 -5.07 -8.23
N LEU A 99 -11.08 -4.02 -7.69
CA LEU A 99 -11.77 -2.84 -7.18
C LEU A 99 -12.31 -1.90 -8.29
N LEU A 100 -11.85 -2.07 -9.54
CA LEU A 100 -12.27 -1.25 -10.69
C LEU A 100 -13.34 -1.92 -11.57
N LEU A 101 -13.84 -3.11 -11.22
CA LEU A 101 -14.89 -3.87 -11.92
C LEU A 101 -16.20 -3.88 -11.13
#